data_AF-A0A4Q1B1S6-F1
#
_entry.id   AF-A0A4Q1B1S6-F1
#
_cell.length_a   1.000
_cell.length_b   1.000
_cell.length_c   1.000
_cell.angle_alpha   90.00
_cell.angle_beta   90.00
_cell.angle_gamma   90.00
#
_symmetry.space_group_name_H-M   'P 1'
#
loop_
_entity.id
_entity.type
_entity.pdbx_description
1 polymer ?
#
loop_
_entity_poly.entity_id
_entity_poly.type
_entity_poly.pdbx_seq_one_letter_code
_entity_poly.pdbx_strand_id
1 'polypeptide(L)'
;MKTSTLFLSTFLIVNLYSQEVEEKIQKPELLNLEKIEKENKGIKRDFLINKYLKQDSISSEQAFEVLKLIDNMNLELFENFAKKFGHDETLAVMQCIKMPLKQLINSYPDCISLGLTNNEALTLNSIELNVLIKKLYEKYPDFSKRLKVLNAPIPFTKLISLSSSNFYKLFFNLKDSYIEKHFNYKLPKSTLNKIIKDKENFQRLLIKTLKNQKLDMLNKSFYNLDFNYNEEVLFSFAMNSYFNQNLELSSNFLQEAKKFNTLKNNNKYNFWLFKVTKDESYLKEILENSNINIYTIFAKELLNKNNKIILYTENKMLEESMKKITKENQAFLYSLAKVESNLNENFISSSFKTGIFQTKKSLKTDIKSSIENMENKLNNIEEENPLIKYLIFKNKEKIVSNVIETKDKYLALELIPKNEKIKEFLFTYYLYYSNKNNNFKLNSLFSESKKSLP
;
A
#
# COMPACT_ATOMS: atom_id res chain seq x y z
N MET A 1 59.07 -14.50 63.79
CA MET A 1 59.95 -13.88 62.78
C MET A 1 59.11 -13.05 61.83
N LYS A 2 59.48 -11.77 61.69
CA LYS A 2 59.06 -10.76 60.70
C LYS A 2 57.59 -10.30 60.68
N THR A 3 57.38 -9.23 61.44
CA THR A 3 56.60 -8.02 61.12
C THR A 3 56.87 -7.46 59.70
N SER A 4 55.86 -6.85 59.07
CA SER A 4 55.95 -5.58 58.32
C SER A 4 54.56 -5.16 57.79
N THR A 5 53.95 -4.12 58.36
CA THR A 5 53.70 -2.76 57.78
C THR A 5 52.39 -2.63 56.99
N LEU A 6 51.33 -2.00 57.52
CA LEU A 6 51.09 -0.56 57.72
C LEU A 6 50.87 0.18 56.39
N PHE A 7 49.65 0.69 56.15
CA PHE A 7 49.40 2.14 56.06
C PHE A 7 47.89 2.41 55.98
N LEU A 8 47.38 3.01 57.04
CA LEU A 8 46.09 3.68 57.11
C LEU A 8 46.42 5.11 57.53
N SER A 9 46.29 6.07 56.62
CA SER A 9 46.10 7.48 57.00
C SER A 9 45.60 8.31 55.83
N THR A 10 44.39 8.84 56.05
CA THR A 10 43.95 10.21 55.73
C THR A 10 43.92 10.65 54.26
N PHE A 11 42.72 10.96 53.74
CA PHE A 11 42.43 12.33 53.32
C PHE A 11 40.93 12.63 53.35
N LEU A 12 40.61 13.75 53.99
CA LEU A 12 39.31 14.42 54.01
C LEU A 12 38.94 14.98 52.63
N ILE A 13 37.64 14.92 52.34
CA ILE A 13 36.78 15.93 51.68
C ILE A 13 37.34 16.64 50.44
N VAL A 14 36.79 16.27 49.27
CA VAL A 14 36.27 17.25 48.30
C VAL A 14 34.90 16.76 47.84
N ASN A 15 33.85 17.33 48.42
CA ASN A 15 32.53 17.41 47.78
C ASN A 15 32.65 18.47 46.68
N LEU A 16 32.33 18.15 45.42
CA LEU A 16 31.85 19.10 44.41
C LEU A 16 31.35 18.30 43.18
N TYR A 17 30.03 18.42 42.93
CA TYR A 17 29.30 18.20 41.67
C TYR A 17 29.46 16.86 40.94
N SER A 18 28.49 15.96 41.20
CA SER A 18 27.82 15.26 40.09
C SER A 18 26.34 15.61 40.14
N GLN A 19 25.92 16.55 39.28
CA GLN A 19 24.52 16.63 38.89
C GLN A 19 24.25 15.44 37.99
N GLU A 20 23.74 14.35 38.54
CA GLU A 20 23.02 13.36 37.76
C GLU A 20 21.73 14.04 37.25
N VAL A 21 21.74 14.37 35.96
CA VAL A 21 20.53 14.68 35.22
C VAL A 21 19.75 13.38 35.11
N GLU A 22 18.85 13.12 36.06
CA GLU A 22 17.79 12.14 35.88
C GLU A 22 16.90 12.60 34.73
N GLU A 23 17.17 12.06 33.54
CA GLU A 23 16.27 12.12 32.41
C GLU A 23 14.98 11.38 32.82
N LYS A 24 13.94 12.16 33.21
CA LYS A 24 12.61 11.64 33.53
C LYS A 24 12.03 10.91 32.31
N ILE A 25 12.30 9.62 32.20
CA ILE A 25 11.48 8.70 31.41
C ILE A 25 10.13 8.63 32.12
N GLN A 26 9.18 9.49 31.74
CA GLN A 26 7.79 9.37 32.17
C GLN A 26 7.30 7.95 31.82
N LYS A 27 7.03 7.13 32.84
CA LYS A 27 6.27 5.89 32.68
C LYS A 27 5.00 6.21 31.88
N PRO A 28 4.65 5.40 30.86
CA PRO A 28 3.46 5.66 30.06
C PRO A 28 2.24 5.69 30.99
N GLU A 29 1.53 6.80 30.97
CA GLU A 29 0.29 6.97 31.71
C GLU A 29 -0.66 5.81 31.39
N LEU A 30 -1.15 5.12 32.41
CA LEU A 30 -2.06 3.98 32.25
C LEU A 30 -3.34 4.47 31.54
N LEU A 31 -3.62 3.93 30.36
CA LEU A 31 -4.85 4.23 29.63
C LEU A 31 -6.00 3.50 30.31
N ASN A 32 -7.08 4.20 30.66
CA ASN A 32 -8.28 3.63 31.27
C ASN A 32 -9.49 3.71 30.32
N LEU A 33 -10.57 2.99 30.65
CA LEU A 33 -11.78 2.91 29.82
C LEU A 33 -12.43 4.28 29.61
N GLU A 34 -12.51 5.10 30.67
CA GLU A 34 -13.12 6.43 30.61
C GLU A 34 -12.46 7.34 29.55
N LYS A 35 -11.12 7.29 29.42
CA LYS A 35 -10.39 8.03 28.37
C LYS A 35 -10.74 7.53 26.96
N ILE A 36 -11.00 6.25 26.79
CA ILE A 36 -11.37 5.65 25.50
C ILE A 36 -12.79 6.04 25.12
N GLU A 37 -13.71 6.04 26.08
CA GLU A 37 -15.12 6.41 25.87
C GLU A 37 -15.30 7.89 25.50
N LYS A 38 -14.43 8.76 26.03
CA LYS A 38 -14.40 10.20 25.66
C LYS A 38 -13.80 10.46 24.27
N GLU A 39 -13.11 9.50 23.68
CA GLU A 39 -12.55 9.65 22.33
C GLU A 39 -13.64 9.43 21.27
N ASN A 40 -13.65 10.28 20.24
CA ASN A 40 -14.58 10.15 19.13
C ASN A 40 -14.40 8.83 18.38
N LYS A 41 -15.52 8.30 17.89
CA LYS A 41 -15.56 7.16 16.95
C LYS A 41 -14.57 7.35 15.80
N GLY A 42 -13.74 6.33 15.57
CA GLY A 42 -12.75 6.29 14.48
C GLY A 42 -11.42 5.66 14.86
N ILE A 43 -10.45 5.76 13.93
CA ILE A 43 -9.20 5.02 13.99
C ILE A 43 -8.33 5.33 15.21
N LYS A 44 -8.41 6.56 15.74
CA LYS A 44 -7.70 6.97 16.95
C LYS A 44 -8.21 6.23 18.18
N ARG A 45 -9.54 6.08 18.31
CA ARG A 45 -10.14 5.30 19.39
C ARG A 45 -9.76 3.82 19.27
N ASP A 46 -9.88 3.22 18.07
CA ASP A 46 -9.47 1.83 17.83
C ASP A 46 -8.00 1.57 18.19
N PHE A 47 -7.12 2.53 17.88
CA PHE A 47 -5.71 2.47 18.24
C PHE A 47 -5.50 2.54 19.76
N LEU A 48 -6.25 3.38 20.47
CA LEU A 48 -6.22 3.46 21.92
C LEU A 48 -6.75 2.16 22.54
N ILE A 49 -7.85 1.59 22.02
CA ILE A 49 -8.36 0.27 22.43
C ILE A 49 -7.28 -0.80 22.22
N ASN A 50 -6.58 -0.81 21.09
CA ASN A 50 -5.48 -1.75 20.85
C ASN A 50 -4.36 -1.63 21.89
N LYS A 51 -4.06 -0.41 22.36
CA LYS A 51 -3.08 -0.19 23.43
C LYS A 51 -3.62 -0.60 24.80
N TYR A 52 -4.89 -0.32 25.06
CA TYR A 52 -5.58 -0.73 26.28
C TYR A 52 -5.52 -2.25 26.44
N LEU A 53 -5.92 -3.00 25.41
CA LEU A 53 -5.89 -4.47 25.36
C LEU A 53 -4.47 -5.06 25.45
N LYS A 54 -3.40 -4.27 25.37
CA LYS A 54 -2.03 -4.76 25.59
C LYS A 54 -1.55 -4.62 27.03
N GLN A 55 -2.28 -3.91 27.89
CA GLN A 55 -1.90 -3.75 29.29
C GLN A 55 -2.18 -5.04 30.07
N ASP A 56 -1.29 -5.40 30.98
CA ASP A 56 -1.40 -6.62 31.78
C ASP A 56 -2.56 -6.57 32.77
N SER A 57 -2.96 -5.38 33.21
CA SER A 57 -4.02 -5.16 34.20
C SER A 57 -5.45 -5.29 33.66
N ILE A 58 -5.66 -5.57 32.37
CA ILE A 58 -7.01 -5.61 31.78
C ILE A 58 -7.67 -6.97 32.02
N SER A 59 -8.87 -6.96 32.60
CA SER A 59 -9.69 -8.16 32.80
C SER A 59 -10.44 -8.59 31.54
N SER A 60 -11.02 -9.79 31.56
CA SER A 60 -11.86 -10.31 30.47
C SER A 60 -13.10 -9.44 30.25
N GLU A 61 -13.77 -9.01 31.33
CA GLU A 61 -14.95 -8.14 31.29
C GLU A 61 -14.61 -6.80 30.64
N GLN A 62 -13.49 -6.20 31.04
CA GLN A 62 -13.00 -4.94 30.46
C GLN A 62 -12.66 -5.09 28.97
N ALA A 63 -12.06 -6.21 28.57
CA ALA A 63 -11.79 -6.51 27.17
C ALA A 63 -13.10 -6.64 26.36
N PHE A 64 -14.13 -7.26 26.95
CA PHE A 64 -15.45 -7.36 26.34
C PHE A 64 -16.15 -6.00 26.24
N GLU A 65 -16.06 -5.17 27.28
CA GLU A 65 -16.66 -3.83 27.29
C GLU A 65 -16.12 -2.93 26.17
N VAL A 66 -14.82 -2.98 25.88
CA VAL A 66 -14.24 -2.18 24.79
C VAL A 66 -14.59 -2.69 23.39
N LEU A 67 -15.05 -3.93 23.25
CA LEU A 67 -15.45 -4.50 21.95
C LEU A 67 -16.55 -3.66 21.28
N LYS A 68 -17.50 -3.15 22.07
CA LYS A 68 -18.61 -2.30 21.57
C LYS A 68 -18.15 -0.92 21.06
N LEU A 69 -16.93 -0.50 21.42
CA LEU A 69 -16.34 0.78 21.04
C LEU A 69 -15.47 0.69 19.78
N ILE A 70 -15.20 -0.53 19.29
CA ILE A 70 -14.36 -0.76 18.11
C ILE A 70 -15.14 -0.43 16.84
N ASP A 71 -14.56 0.42 16.02
CA ASP A 71 -15.13 0.82 14.74
C ASP A 71 -14.54 0.02 13.57
N ASN A 72 -13.25 -0.31 13.63
CA ASN A 72 -12.53 -0.99 12.57
C ASN A 72 -11.70 -2.15 13.12
N MET A 73 -12.30 -3.34 13.16
CA MET A 73 -11.58 -4.55 13.58
C MET A 73 -10.50 -4.92 12.55
N ASN A 74 -9.26 -5.07 13.02
CA ASN A 74 -8.16 -5.64 12.25
C ASN A 74 -7.56 -6.85 12.99
N LEU A 75 -6.72 -7.65 12.31
CA LEU A 75 -6.19 -8.88 12.88
C LEU A 75 -5.34 -8.66 14.14
N GLU A 76 -4.58 -7.56 14.21
CA GLU A 76 -3.80 -7.22 15.41
C GLU A 76 -4.72 -6.89 16.60
N LEU A 77 -5.77 -6.11 16.36
CA LEU A 77 -6.75 -5.75 17.38
C LEU A 77 -7.51 -6.98 17.87
N PHE A 78 -7.97 -7.82 16.94
CA PHE A 78 -8.68 -9.05 17.25
C PHE A 78 -7.80 -10.02 18.03
N GLU A 79 -6.51 -10.12 17.70
CA GLU A 79 -5.57 -10.93 18.48
C GLU A 79 -5.43 -10.43 19.93
N ASN A 80 -5.24 -9.13 20.13
CA ASN A 80 -5.07 -8.57 21.48
C ASN A 80 -6.37 -8.72 22.27
N PHE A 81 -7.52 -8.52 21.63
CA PHE A 81 -8.83 -8.79 22.20
C PHE A 81 -8.96 -10.25 22.61
N ALA A 82 -8.73 -11.21 21.71
CA ALA A 82 -8.85 -12.64 21.98
C ALA A 82 -7.99 -13.08 23.18
N LYS A 83 -6.75 -12.59 23.23
CA LYS A 83 -5.82 -12.85 24.34
C LYS A 83 -6.32 -12.33 25.69
N LYS A 84 -6.90 -11.13 25.74
CA LYS A 84 -7.39 -10.54 26.99
C LYS A 84 -8.77 -11.04 27.39
N PHE A 85 -9.65 -11.25 26.43
CA PHE A 85 -10.97 -11.81 26.68
C PHE A 85 -10.87 -13.25 27.19
N GLY A 86 -9.89 -14.03 26.73
CA GLY A 86 -9.57 -15.34 27.32
C GLY A 86 -10.63 -16.41 27.07
N HIS A 87 -11.60 -16.16 26.20
CA HIS A 87 -12.63 -17.11 25.83
C HIS A 87 -12.11 -18.15 24.84
N ASP A 88 -12.34 -19.43 25.14
CA ASP A 88 -11.76 -20.57 24.41
C ASP A 88 -12.06 -20.53 22.91
N GLU A 89 -13.31 -20.28 22.50
CA GLU A 89 -13.68 -20.24 21.08
C GLU A 89 -12.99 -19.08 20.34
N THR A 90 -12.87 -17.93 21.00
CA THR A 90 -12.24 -16.73 20.43
C THR A 90 -10.74 -16.96 20.25
N LEU A 91 -10.10 -17.59 21.24
CA LEU A 91 -8.71 -18.02 21.16
C LEU A 91 -8.51 -19.08 20.07
N ALA A 92 -9.41 -20.05 19.95
CA ALA A 92 -9.35 -21.10 18.94
C ALA A 92 -9.38 -20.53 17.51
N VAL A 93 -10.23 -19.53 17.24
CA VAL A 93 -10.24 -18.82 15.94
C VAL A 93 -8.87 -18.21 15.65
N MET A 94 -8.27 -17.53 16.62
CA MET A 94 -6.94 -16.93 16.46
C MET A 94 -5.83 -17.96 16.28
N GLN A 95 -5.90 -19.09 16.98
CA GLN A 95 -4.99 -20.20 16.80
C GLN A 95 -5.07 -20.75 15.37
N CYS A 96 -6.29 -20.92 14.83
CA CYS A 96 -6.50 -21.38 13.46
C CYS A 96 -5.91 -20.44 12.40
N ILE A 97 -6.15 -19.13 12.53
CA ILE A 97 -5.63 -18.13 11.59
C ILE A 97 -4.09 -18.10 11.59
N LYS A 98 -3.46 -18.35 12.74
CA LYS A 98 -2.00 -18.31 12.90
C LYS A 98 -1.31 -19.66 12.76
N MET A 99 -2.07 -20.73 12.55
CA MET A 99 -1.55 -22.08 12.53
C MET A 99 -0.58 -22.28 11.35
N PRO A 100 0.62 -22.85 11.56
CA PRO A 100 1.51 -23.19 10.46
C PRO A 100 0.83 -24.12 9.45
N LEU A 101 1.05 -23.88 8.16
CA LEU A 101 0.34 -24.58 7.07
C LEU A 101 0.34 -26.12 7.22
N LYS A 102 1.47 -26.72 7.57
CA LYS A 102 1.59 -28.19 7.76
C LYS A 102 0.68 -28.73 8.88
N GLN A 103 0.47 -27.96 9.94
CA GLN A 103 -0.45 -28.32 11.01
C GLN A 103 -1.90 -28.04 10.60
N LEU A 104 -2.12 -26.88 9.97
CA LEU A 104 -3.43 -26.42 9.54
C LEU A 104 -4.14 -27.41 8.61
N ILE A 105 -3.46 -27.95 7.60
CA ILE A 105 -4.09 -28.87 6.64
C ILE A 105 -4.54 -30.20 7.28
N ASN A 106 -3.96 -30.57 8.43
CA ASN A 106 -4.32 -31.76 9.19
C ASN A 106 -5.44 -31.49 10.23
N SER A 107 -5.72 -30.23 10.54
CA SER A 107 -6.76 -29.79 11.48
C SER A 107 -8.19 -29.94 10.95
N TYR A 108 -9.21 -29.66 11.76
CA TYR A 108 -10.63 -29.82 11.40
C TYR A 108 -11.12 -28.78 10.35
N PRO A 109 -12.23 -29.05 9.65
CA PRO A 109 -12.70 -28.23 8.52
C PRO A 109 -12.79 -26.72 8.81
N ASP A 110 -13.27 -26.34 10.00
CA ASP A 110 -13.50 -24.93 10.34
C ASP A 110 -12.18 -24.18 10.45
N CYS A 111 -11.21 -24.79 11.11
CA CYS A 111 -9.87 -24.26 11.25
C CYS A 111 -9.20 -24.05 9.89
N ILE A 112 -9.29 -25.06 9.00
CA ILE A 112 -8.83 -24.95 7.62
C ILE A 112 -9.56 -23.81 6.89
N SER A 113 -10.87 -23.70 7.02
CA SER A 113 -11.66 -22.66 6.34
C SER A 113 -11.31 -21.23 6.77
N LEU A 114 -10.89 -21.07 8.03
CA LEU A 114 -10.49 -19.80 8.62
C LEU A 114 -9.04 -19.44 8.30
N GLY A 115 -8.13 -20.41 8.39
CA GLY A 115 -6.70 -20.18 8.27
C GLY A 115 -6.13 -20.32 6.86
N LEU A 116 -6.69 -21.20 6.01
CA LEU A 116 -6.04 -21.54 4.73
C LEU A 116 -6.39 -20.50 3.66
N THR A 117 -5.37 -19.82 3.15
CA THR A 117 -5.54 -18.90 2.01
C THR A 117 -5.42 -19.64 0.68
N ASN A 118 -6.00 -19.08 -0.39
CA ASN A 118 -5.86 -19.63 -1.75
C ASN A 118 -4.38 -19.69 -2.19
N ASN A 119 -3.55 -18.75 -1.76
CA ASN A 119 -2.14 -18.72 -2.15
C ASN A 119 -1.29 -19.77 -1.40
N GLU A 120 -1.64 -20.11 -0.16
CA GLU A 120 -1.03 -21.23 0.55
C GLU A 120 -1.49 -22.57 -0.02
N ALA A 121 -2.76 -22.67 -0.43
CA ALA A 121 -3.26 -23.86 -1.12
C ALA A 121 -2.47 -24.17 -2.40
N LEU A 122 -1.96 -23.16 -3.11
CA LEU A 122 -1.08 -23.36 -4.28
C LEU A 122 0.28 -23.99 -3.97
N THR A 123 0.72 -23.99 -2.72
CA THR A 123 2.00 -24.63 -2.34
C THR A 123 1.85 -26.12 -1.98
N LEU A 124 0.61 -26.60 -1.89
CA LEU A 124 0.29 -27.99 -1.60
C LEU A 124 0.34 -28.85 -2.86
N ASN A 125 0.66 -30.13 -2.71
CA ASN A 125 0.60 -31.08 -3.80
C ASN A 125 -0.85 -31.54 -4.08
N SER A 126 -1.05 -32.22 -5.21
CA SER A 126 -2.39 -32.60 -5.66
C SER A 126 -3.11 -33.57 -4.71
N ILE A 127 -2.37 -34.43 -4.02
CA ILE A 127 -2.92 -35.39 -3.06
C ILE A 127 -3.43 -34.65 -1.82
N GLU A 128 -2.62 -33.75 -1.27
CA GLU A 128 -2.99 -32.91 -0.13
C GLU A 128 -4.25 -32.09 -0.43
N LEU A 129 -4.29 -31.43 -1.59
CA LEU A 129 -5.47 -30.67 -2.03
C LEU A 129 -6.71 -31.56 -2.16
N ASN A 130 -6.58 -32.78 -2.68
CA ASN A 130 -7.71 -33.70 -2.79
C ASN A 130 -8.26 -34.13 -1.42
N VAL A 131 -7.39 -34.35 -0.43
CA VAL A 131 -7.80 -34.62 0.95
C VAL A 131 -8.58 -33.44 1.51
N LEU A 132 -8.06 -32.21 1.36
CA LEU A 132 -8.74 -31.00 1.82
C LEU A 132 -10.09 -30.76 1.14
N ILE A 133 -10.16 -30.98 -0.18
CA ILE A 133 -11.39 -30.86 -0.97
C ILE A 133 -12.48 -31.76 -0.41
N LYS A 134 -12.16 -33.02 -0.09
CA LYS A 134 -13.11 -33.98 0.51
C LYS A 134 -13.52 -33.53 1.91
N LYS A 135 -12.54 -33.18 2.75
CA LYS A 135 -12.76 -32.76 4.14
C LYS A 135 -13.64 -31.51 4.27
N LEU A 136 -13.53 -30.57 3.32
CA LEU A 136 -14.28 -29.32 3.33
C LEU A 136 -15.62 -29.40 2.57
N TYR A 137 -15.90 -30.49 1.86
CA TYR A 137 -17.01 -30.53 0.90
C TYR A 137 -18.37 -30.28 1.54
N GLU A 138 -18.65 -30.92 2.68
CA GLU A 138 -19.96 -30.86 3.33
C GLU A 138 -20.20 -29.50 4.00
N LYS A 139 -19.24 -29.05 4.83
CA LYS A 139 -19.41 -27.83 5.64
C LYS A 139 -19.04 -26.54 4.91
N TYR A 140 -18.08 -26.59 3.97
CA TYR A 140 -17.57 -25.44 3.22
C TYR A 140 -17.51 -25.69 1.71
N PRO A 141 -18.65 -26.02 1.06
CA PRO A 141 -18.70 -26.46 -0.33
C PRO A 141 -18.12 -25.44 -1.32
N ASP A 142 -18.34 -24.15 -1.07
CA ASP A 142 -17.79 -23.09 -1.92
C ASP A 142 -16.28 -22.98 -1.82
N PHE A 143 -15.71 -23.20 -0.64
CA PHE A 143 -14.26 -23.24 -0.51
C PHE A 143 -13.68 -24.50 -1.17
N SER A 144 -14.32 -25.65 -0.95
CA SER A 144 -13.98 -26.91 -1.64
C SER A 144 -13.99 -26.74 -3.17
N LYS A 145 -15.00 -26.07 -3.75
CA LYS A 145 -15.05 -25.76 -5.19
C LYS A 145 -13.89 -24.89 -5.66
N ARG A 146 -13.47 -23.89 -4.87
CA ARG A 146 -12.29 -23.07 -5.21
C ARG A 146 -11.01 -23.88 -5.17
N LEU A 147 -10.82 -24.76 -4.17
CA LEU A 147 -9.68 -25.67 -4.12
C LEU A 147 -9.67 -26.66 -5.30
N LYS A 148 -10.84 -27.12 -5.76
CA LYS A 148 -10.96 -27.94 -6.99
C LYS A 148 -10.46 -27.21 -8.23
N VAL A 149 -10.59 -25.88 -8.31
CA VAL A 149 -9.99 -25.10 -9.40
C VAL A 149 -8.47 -25.14 -9.31
N LEU A 150 -7.92 -24.93 -8.12
CA LEU A 150 -6.47 -24.92 -7.90
C LEU A 150 -5.82 -26.28 -8.16
N ASN A 151 -6.54 -27.37 -7.87
CA ASN A 151 -6.06 -28.74 -8.09
C ASN A 151 -6.31 -29.27 -9.51
N ALA A 152 -6.97 -28.51 -10.37
CA ALA A 152 -7.32 -28.99 -11.71
C ALA A 152 -6.10 -28.97 -12.64
N PRO A 153 -5.97 -29.96 -13.56
CA PRO A 153 -4.94 -29.93 -14.59
C PRO A 153 -5.01 -28.67 -15.48
N ILE A 154 -6.23 -28.19 -15.74
CA ILE A 154 -6.49 -26.96 -16.49
C ILE A 154 -7.37 -26.04 -15.62
N PRO A 155 -6.78 -25.24 -14.70
CA PRO A 155 -7.51 -24.41 -13.75
C PRO A 155 -8.55 -23.50 -14.39
N PHE A 156 -8.24 -22.89 -15.55
CA PHE A 156 -9.16 -21.99 -16.25
C PHE A 156 -10.52 -22.62 -16.54
N THR A 157 -10.55 -23.87 -17.03
CA THR A 157 -11.81 -24.57 -17.37
C THR A 157 -12.73 -24.74 -16.16
N LYS A 158 -12.13 -24.96 -14.98
CA LYS A 158 -12.89 -25.06 -13.73
C LYS A 158 -13.26 -23.68 -13.18
N LEU A 159 -12.39 -22.68 -13.30
CA LEU A 159 -12.68 -21.30 -12.91
C LEU A 159 -13.95 -20.78 -13.59
N ILE A 160 -14.05 -20.91 -14.92
CA ILE A 160 -15.20 -20.38 -15.68
C ILE A 160 -16.52 -21.08 -15.39
N SER A 161 -16.47 -22.28 -14.81
CA SER A 161 -17.64 -23.06 -14.37
C SER A 161 -18.18 -22.64 -13.00
N LEU A 162 -17.41 -21.89 -12.20
CA LEU A 162 -17.83 -21.43 -10.87
C LEU A 162 -19.02 -20.46 -10.93
N SER A 163 -19.74 -20.31 -9.82
CA SER A 163 -20.67 -19.18 -9.65
C SER A 163 -19.93 -17.84 -9.71
N SER A 164 -20.64 -16.74 -10.03
CA SER A 164 -20.04 -15.40 -10.12
C SER A 164 -19.27 -15.02 -8.84
N SER A 165 -19.89 -15.25 -7.67
CA SER A 165 -19.25 -15.00 -6.36
C SER A 165 -17.94 -15.79 -6.17
N ASN A 166 -17.95 -17.09 -6.46
CA ASN A 166 -16.76 -17.93 -6.31
C ASN A 166 -15.67 -17.59 -7.34
N PHE A 167 -16.06 -17.19 -8.56
CA PHE A 167 -15.12 -16.69 -9.56
C PHE A 167 -14.35 -15.50 -9.03
N TYR A 168 -15.05 -14.46 -8.55
CA TYR A 168 -14.42 -13.25 -8.04
C TYR A 168 -13.61 -13.51 -6.77
N LYS A 169 -14.16 -14.26 -5.81
CA LYS A 169 -13.47 -14.60 -4.55
C LYS A 169 -12.20 -15.40 -4.79
N LEU A 170 -12.14 -16.24 -5.82
CA LEU A 170 -10.91 -16.94 -6.20
C LEU A 170 -9.95 -15.98 -6.92
N PHE A 171 -10.41 -15.34 -8.00
CA PHE A 171 -9.57 -14.51 -8.86
C PHE A 171 -8.88 -13.36 -8.11
N PHE A 172 -9.60 -12.66 -7.21
CA PHE A 172 -9.02 -11.53 -6.48
C PHE A 172 -8.06 -11.92 -5.35
N ASN A 173 -8.11 -13.17 -4.89
CA ASN A 173 -7.31 -13.66 -3.77
C ASN A 173 -6.10 -14.49 -4.22
N LEU A 174 -5.77 -14.47 -5.51
CA LEU A 174 -4.61 -15.14 -6.08
C LEU A 174 -3.52 -14.14 -6.45
N LYS A 175 -2.27 -14.59 -6.40
CA LYS A 175 -1.11 -13.84 -6.92
C LYS A 175 -1.25 -13.61 -8.43
N ASP A 176 -0.85 -12.43 -8.89
CA ASP A 176 -0.93 -12.06 -10.31
C ASP A 176 -0.16 -13.05 -11.21
N SER A 177 0.99 -13.54 -10.76
CA SER A 177 1.78 -14.54 -11.50
C SER A 177 1.02 -15.84 -11.79
N TYR A 178 0.12 -16.26 -10.89
CA TYR A 178 -0.73 -17.43 -11.12
C TYR A 178 -1.83 -17.11 -12.13
N ILE A 179 -2.46 -15.94 -12.01
CA ILE A 179 -3.51 -15.48 -12.92
C ILE A 179 -2.95 -15.37 -14.35
N GLU A 180 -1.78 -14.76 -14.50
CA GLU A 180 -1.07 -14.63 -15.78
C GLU A 180 -0.82 -15.98 -16.43
N LYS A 181 -0.31 -16.94 -15.66
CA LYS A 181 0.05 -18.27 -16.19
C LYS A 181 -1.16 -19.15 -16.48
N HIS A 182 -2.18 -19.12 -15.63
CA HIS A 182 -3.25 -20.13 -15.65
C HIS A 182 -4.62 -19.59 -16.05
N PHE A 183 -4.86 -18.27 -15.98
CA PHE A 183 -6.16 -17.66 -16.27
C PHE A 183 -6.14 -16.65 -17.44
N ASN A 184 -5.00 -16.43 -18.10
CA ASN A 184 -4.91 -15.57 -19.29
C ASN A 184 -5.51 -16.24 -20.54
N TYR A 185 -6.83 -16.42 -20.55
CA TYR A 185 -7.58 -16.98 -21.66
C TYR A 185 -8.79 -16.10 -21.96
N LYS A 186 -9.28 -16.15 -23.20
CA LYS A 186 -10.51 -15.47 -23.59
C LYS A 186 -11.70 -16.06 -22.83
N LEU A 187 -12.52 -15.21 -22.22
CA LEU A 187 -13.73 -15.63 -21.51
C LEU A 187 -14.83 -15.99 -22.51
N PRO A 188 -15.48 -17.16 -22.37
CA PRO A 188 -16.67 -17.48 -23.14
C PRO A 188 -17.81 -16.48 -22.87
N LYS A 189 -18.65 -16.23 -23.88
CA LYS A 189 -19.82 -15.33 -23.75
C LYS A 189 -20.72 -15.72 -22.57
N SER A 190 -20.94 -17.02 -22.34
CA SER A 190 -21.72 -17.52 -21.20
C SER A 190 -21.11 -17.12 -19.86
N THR A 191 -19.79 -17.14 -19.74
CA THR A 191 -19.08 -16.70 -18.54
C THR A 191 -19.18 -15.19 -18.38
N LEU A 192 -18.95 -14.41 -19.44
CA LEU A 192 -19.09 -12.95 -19.42
C LEU A 192 -20.49 -12.53 -18.97
N ASN A 193 -21.54 -13.09 -19.59
CA ASN A 193 -22.94 -12.81 -19.26
C ASN A 193 -23.29 -13.14 -17.80
N LYS A 194 -22.58 -14.10 -17.20
CA LYS A 194 -22.73 -14.45 -15.78
C LYS A 194 -22.04 -13.44 -14.86
N ILE A 195 -20.79 -13.08 -15.16
CA ILE A 195 -19.98 -12.26 -14.24
C ILE A 195 -20.33 -10.76 -14.32
N ILE A 196 -20.76 -10.26 -15.49
CA ILE A 196 -21.17 -8.85 -15.71
C ILE A 196 -22.35 -8.44 -14.82
N LYS A 197 -23.21 -9.38 -14.40
CA LYS A 197 -24.36 -9.10 -13.54
C LYS A 197 -23.98 -8.43 -12.22
N ASP A 198 -22.80 -8.78 -11.69
CA ASP A 198 -22.22 -8.11 -10.53
C ASP A 198 -21.33 -6.97 -11.02
N LYS A 199 -21.94 -5.80 -11.22
CA LYS A 199 -21.29 -4.64 -11.84
C LYS A 199 -20.06 -4.19 -11.06
N GLU A 200 -20.11 -4.18 -9.73
CA GLU A 200 -19.01 -3.70 -8.89
C GLU A 200 -17.78 -4.60 -9.02
N ASN A 201 -17.95 -5.92 -8.81
CA ASN A 201 -16.83 -6.85 -8.96
C ASN A 201 -16.37 -6.95 -10.42
N PHE A 202 -17.26 -6.79 -11.39
CA PHE A 202 -16.88 -6.76 -12.80
C PHE A 202 -16.00 -5.55 -13.13
N GLN A 203 -16.36 -4.35 -12.67
CA GLN A 203 -15.52 -3.17 -12.83
C GLN A 203 -14.15 -3.36 -12.16
N ARG A 204 -14.12 -3.95 -10.96
CA ARG A 204 -12.88 -4.27 -10.25
C ARG A 204 -12.01 -5.30 -10.99
N LEU A 205 -12.65 -6.27 -11.65
CA LEU A 205 -11.97 -7.22 -12.53
C LEU A 205 -11.33 -6.50 -13.72
N LEU A 206 -12.10 -5.67 -14.43
CA LEU A 206 -11.61 -4.90 -15.58
C LEU A 206 -10.41 -4.05 -15.20
N ILE A 207 -10.48 -3.30 -14.09
CA ILE A 207 -9.36 -2.47 -13.62
C ILE A 207 -8.12 -3.33 -13.34
N LYS A 208 -8.30 -4.49 -12.68
CA LYS A 208 -7.19 -5.41 -12.37
C LYS A 208 -6.56 -6.00 -13.64
N THR A 209 -7.37 -6.41 -14.62
CA THR A 209 -6.87 -7.09 -15.82
C THR A 209 -6.32 -6.14 -16.86
N LEU A 210 -6.97 -5.00 -17.10
CA LEU A 210 -6.57 -4.02 -18.11
C LEU A 210 -5.26 -3.32 -17.74
N LYS A 211 -4.98 -3.13 -16.44
CA LYS A 211 -3.70 -2.63 -15.92
C LYS A 211 -2.57 -3.68 -15.97
N ASN A 212 -2.90 -4.97 -16.12
CA ASN A 212 -1.92 -6.03 -16.26
C ASN A 212 -1.73 -6.40 -17.74
N GLN A 213 -0.61 -5.95 -18.32
CA GLN A 213 -0.29 -6.15 -19.73
C GLN A 213 -0.10 -7.62 -20.11
N LYS A 214 0.29 -8.48 -19.15
CA LYS A 214 0.47 -9.92 -19.37
C LYS A 214 -0.85 -10.68 -19.50
N LEU A 215 -2.00 -10.00 -19.31
CA LEU A 215 -3.34 -10.57 -19.44
C LEU A 215 -4.01 -10.20 -20.78
N ASP A 216 -3.23 -10.12 -21.86
CA ASP A 216 -3.69 -9.71 -23.19
C ASP A 216 -4.85 -10.56 -23.73
N MET A 217 -4.79 -11.89 -23.58
CA MET A 217 -5.83 -12.83 -24.06
C MET A 217 -7.13 -12.68 -23.27
N LEU A 218 -7.02 -12.49 -21.96
CA LEU A 218 -8.17 -12.18 -21.11
C LEU A 218 -8.75 -10.81 -21.48
N ASN A 219 -7.92 -9.78 -21.67
CA ASN A 219 -8.34 -8.43 -22.00
C ASN A 219 -9.11 -8.34 -23.32
N LYS A 220 -8.73 -9.14 -24.33
CA LYS A 220 -9.47 -9.29 -25.60
C LYS A 220 -10.93 -9.75 -25.42
N SER A 221 -11.29 -10.31 -24.26
CA SER A 221 -12.68 -10.68 -23.94
C SER A 221 -13.60 -9.47 -23.77
N PHE A 222 -13.02 -8.29 -23.49
CA PHE A 222 -13.77 -7.12 -23.05
C PHE A 222 -13.92 -6.03 -24.13
N TYR A 223 -13.26 -6.16 -25.28
CA TYR A 223 -13.23 -5.11 -26.32
C TYR A 223 -14.59 -4.85 -26.99
N ASN A 224 -15.50 -5.82 -26.97
CA ASN A 224 -16.82 -5.71 -27.61
C ASN A 224 -17.95 -5.50 -26.59
N LEU A 225 -17.64 -4.97 -25.41
CA LEU A 225 -18.65 -4.68 -24.39
C LEU A 225 -19.08 -3.22 -24.46
N ASP A 226 -20.37 -2.96 -24.22
CA ASP A 226 -20.92 -1.61 -24.20
C ASP A 226 -20.27 -0.71 -23.14
N PHE A 227 -20.15 0.58 -23.44
CA PHE A 227 -19.32 1.54 -22.72
C PHE A 227 -19.94 2.20 -21.49
N ASN A 228 -20.98 1.61 -20.88
CA ASN A 228 -21.60 2.18 -19.67
C ASN A 228 -20.81 1.84 -18.40
N TYR A 229 -19.54 2.23 -18.36
CA TYR A 229 -18.62 2.00 -17.26
C TYR A 229 -18.31 3.29 -16.51
N ASN A 230 -17.79 3.13 -15.29
CA ASN A 230 -17.28 4.26 -14.53
C ASN A 230 -16.00 4.84 -15.17
N GLU A 231 -15.66 6.04 -14.72
CA GLU A 231 -14.49 6.81 -15.14
C GLU A 231 -13.16 6.00 -15.06
N GLU A 232 -12.93 5.22 -13.99
CA GLU A 232 -11.67 4.47 -13.81
C GLU A 232 -11.54 3.29 -14.80
N VAL A 233 -12.64 2.60 -15.10
CA VAL A 233 -12.67 1.51 -16.07
C VAL A 233 -12.41 2.05 -17.47
N LEU A 234 -13.06 3.14 -17.86
CA LEU A 234 -12.82 3.80 -19.16
C LEU A 234 -11.35 4.21 -19.29
N PHE A 235 -10.77 4.82 -18.26
CA PHE A 235 -9.35 5.14 -18.26
C PHE A 235 -8.46 3.89 -18.37
N SER A 236 -8.80 2.79 -17.69
CA SER A 236 -8.04 1.54 -17.78
C SER A 236 -8.10 0.93 -19.19
N PHE A 237 -9.25 1.01 -19.85
CA PHE A 237 -9.39 0.61 -21.26
C PHE A 237 -8.55 1.50 -22.18
N ALA A 238 -8.54 2.81 -21.95
CA ALA A 238 -7.70 3.73 -22.71
C ALA A 238 -6.22 3.36 -22.61
N MET A 239 -5.71 3.10 -21.40
CA MET A 239 -4.31 2.74 -21.17
C MET A 239 -3.96 1.38 -21.80
N ASN A 240 -4.88 0.41 -21.70
CA ASN A 240 -4.70 -0.89 -22.36
C ASN A 240 -4.67 -0.75 -23.89
N SER A 241 -5.54 0.09 -24.46
CA SER A 241 -5.60 0.35 -25.90
C SER A 241 -4.35 1.08 -26.39
N TYR A 242 -3.88 2.07 -25.62
CA TYR A 242 -2.63 2.79 -25.89
C TYR A 242 -1.43 1.85 -25.91
N PHE A 243 -1.34 0.97 -24.91
CA PHE A 243 -0.27 -0.03 -24.82
C PHE A 243 -0.24 -0.94 -26.06
N ASN A 244 -1.42 -1.37 -26.52
CA ASN A 244 -1.59 -2.19 -27.73
C ASN A 244 -1.55 -1.38 -29.03
N GLN A 245 -1.10 -0.12 -28.99
CA GLN A 245 -0.96 0.79 -30.14
C GLN A 245 -2.28 1.10 -30.87
N ASN A 246 -3.43 0.83 -30.26
CA ASN A 246 -4.73 1.25 -30.79
C ASN A 246 -5.08 2.65 -30.26
N LEU A 247 -4.47 3.66 -30.88
CA LEU A 247 -4.56 5.06 -30.45
C LEU A 247 -5.97 5.64 -30.63
N GLU A 248 -6.69 5.23 -31.68
CA GLU A 248 -8.07 5.65 -31.93
C GLU A 248 -9.00 5.17 -30.81
N LEU A 249 -8.97 3.87 -30.52
CA LEU A 249 -9.77 3.30 -29.43
C LEU A 249 -9.39 3.92 -28.08
N SER A 250 -8.08 4.14 -27.85
CA SER A 250 -7.60 4.84 -26.66
C SER A 250 -8.17 6.25 -26.54
N SER A 251 -8.17 7.02 -27.63
CA SER A 251 -8.74 8.37 -27.69
C SER A 251 -10.23 8.36 -27.37
N ASN A 252 -11.00 7.45 -27.97
CA ASN A 252 -12.44 7.32 -27.72
C ASN A 252 -12.72 7.07 -26.23
N PHE A 253 -12.01 6.13 -25.61
CA PHE A 253 -12.15 5.87 -24.17
C PHE A 253 -11.75 7.07 -23.29
N LEU A 254 -10.71 7.82 -23.67
CA LEU A 254 -10.30 9.02 -22.93
C LEU A 254 -11.34 10.14 -23.04
N GLN A 255 -11.94 10.31 -24.22
CA GLN A 255 -13.01 11.29 -24.42
C GLN A 255 -14.24 10.94 -23.59
N GLU A 256 -14.65 9.66 -23.58
CA GLU A 256 -15.74 9.20 -22.71
C GLU A 256 -15.42 9.39 -21.23
N ALA A 257 -14.19 9.06 -20.79
CA ALA A 257 -13.76 9.30 -19.42
C ALA A 257 -13.77 10.80 -19.06
N LYS A 258 -13.35 11.67 -19.98
CA LYS A 258 -13.34 13.14 -19.77
C LYS A 258 -14.73 13.71 -19.55
N LYS A 259 -15.80 13.10 -20.08
CA LYS A 259 -17.20 13.56 -19.87
C LYS A 259 -17.64 13.53 -18.41
N PHE A 260 -17.00 12.71 -17.55
CA PHE A 260 -17.25 12.74 -16.11
C PHE A 260 -16.81 14.05 -15.45
N ASN A 261 -15.96 14.84 -16.13
CA ASN A 261 -15.55 16.19 -15.77
C ASN A 261 -15.10 16.35 -14.30
N THR A 262 -14.36 15.36 -13.78
CA THR A 262 -13.83 15.47 -12.42
C THR A 262 -12.62 16.41 -12.43
N LEU A 263 -12.67 17.48 -11.63
CA LEU A 263 -11.57 18.46 -11.52
C LEU A 263 -10.22 17.78 -11.20
N LYS A 264 -10.26 16.68 -10.44
CA LYS A 264 -9.08 15.90 -10.06
C LYS A 264 -8.39 15.25 -11.27
N ASN A 265 -9.15 14.69 -12.21
CA ASN A 265 -8.60 13.89 -13.31
C ASN A 265 -8.56 14.63 -14.65
N ASN A 266 -9.10 15.84 -14.77
CA ASN A 266 -9.14 16.54 -16.07
C ASN A 266 -7.73 16.67 -16.70
N ASN A 267 -6.72 17.07 -15.92
CA ASN A 267 -5.35 17.16 -16.42
C ASN A 267 -4.76 15.81 -16.83
N LYS A 268 -5.16 14.73 -16.16
CA LYS A 268 -4.76 13.36 -16.51
C LYS A 268 -5.32 12.98 -17.87
N TYR A 269 -6.61 13.23 -18.13
CA TYR A 269 -7.23 12.91 -19.42
C TYR A 269 -6.66 13.75 -20.55
N ASN A 270 -6.52 15.06 -20.34
CA ASN A 270 -5.89 15.95 -21.32
C ASN A 270 -4.46 15.51 -21.65
N PHE A 271 -3.69 15.10 -20.65
CA PHE A 271 -2.32 14.65 -20.88
C PHE A 271 -2.29 13.41 -21.75
N TRP A 272 -3.15 12.44 -21.46
CA TRP A 272 -3.25 11.22 -22.25
C TRP A 272 -3.89 11.46 -23.63
N LEU A 273 -4.83 12.38 -23.77
CA LEU A 273 -5.37 12.82 -25.06
C LEU A 273 -4.28 13.44 -25.93
N PHE A 274 -3.43 14.31 -25.38
CA PHE A 274 -2.23 14.77 -26.08
C PHE A 274 -1.32 13.60 -26.49
N LYS A 275 -1.08 12.63 -25.59
CA LYS A 275 -0.20 11.49 -25.90
C LYS A 275 -0.70 10.66 -27.09
N VAL A 276 -2.02 10.51 -27.26
CA VAL A 276 -2.62 9.72 -28.35
C VAL A 276 -2.89 10.52 -29.62
N THR A 277 -3.24 11.81 -29.51
CA THR A 277 -3.61 12.66 -30.66
C THR A 277 -2.47 13.55 -31.18
N LYS A 278 -1.47 13.83 -30.32
CA LYS A 278 -0.43 14.85 -30.50
C LYS A 278 -0.94 16.29 -30.60
N ASP A 279 -2.21 16.55 -30.25
CA ASP A 279 -2.76 17.90 -30.22
C ASP A 279 -2.30 18.65 -28.96
N GLU A 280 -1.48 19.69 -29.14
CA GLU A 280 -0.97 20.54 -28.06
C GLU A 280 -2.05 21.36 -27.35
N SER A 281 -3.26 21.48 -27.93
CA SER A 281 -4.39 22.16 -27.29
C SER A 281 -4.69 21.59 -25.90
N TYR A 282 -4.59 20.26 -25.74
CA TYR A 282 -4.76 19.59 -24.46
C TYR A 282 -3.68 19.94 -23.44
N LEU A 283 -2.43 20.17 -23.89
CA LEU A 283 -1.37 20.64 -22.98
C LEU A 283 -1.63 22.08 -22.53
N LYS A 284 -2.16 22.93 -23.39
CA LYS A 284 -2.54 24.31 -23.03
C LYS A 284 -3.68 24.30 -22.01
N GLU A 285 -4.71 23.47 -22.21
CA GLU A 285 -5.82 23.30 -21.26
C GLU A 285 -5.33 22.84 -19.87
N ILE A 286 -4.32 21.97 -19.80
CA ILE A 286 -3.69 21.57 -18.52
C ILE A 286 -3.09 22.77 -17.78
N LEU A 287 -2.45 23.69 -18.51
CA LEU A 287 -1.78 24.85 -17.91
C LEU A 287 -2.75 25.94 -17.46
N GLU A 288 -3.95 25.98 -18.03
CA GLU A 288 -5.03 26.90 -17.66
C GLU A 288 -5.85 26.37 -16.45
N ASN A 289 -5.74 25.06 -16.16
CA ASN A 289 -6.44 24.45 -15.06
C ASN A 289 -5.86 24.85 -13.69
N SER A 290 -6.72 25.25 -12.77
CA SER A 290 -6.34 25.63 -11.39
C SER A 290 -5.84 24.47 -10.54
N ASN A 291 -6.20 23.23 -10.87
CA ASN A 291 -5.75 22.04 -10.16
C ASN A 291 -4.34 21.61 -10.61
N ILE A 292 -3.33 22.06 -9.87
CA ILE A 292 -1.93 21.75 -10.18
C ILE A 292 -1.56 20.36 -9.67
N ASN A 293 -1.02 19.53 -10.56
CA ASN A 293 -0.57 18.17 -10.24
C ASN A 293 0.62 17.76 -11.13
N ILE A 294 0.99 16.48 -11.08
CA ILE A 294 2.13 15.95 -11.85
C ILE A 294 1.99 16.17 -13.37
N TYR A 295 0.77 16.12 -13.91
CA TYR A 295 0.53 16.34 -15.34
C TYR A 295 0.72 17.81 -15.74
N THR A 296 0.50 18.75 -14.82
CA THR A 296 0.84 20.17 -15.03
C THR A 296 2.35 20.35 -15.22
N ILE A 297 3.17 19.63 -14.43
CA ILE A 297 4.63 19.66 -14.60
C ILE A 297 5.01 19.05 -15.95
N PHE A 298 4.45 17.89 -16.31
CA PHE A 298 4.71 17.28 -17.60
C PHE A 298 4.34 18.18 -18.79
N ALA A 299 3.19 18.85 -18.75
CA ALA A 299 2.77 19.78 -19.79
C ALA A 299 3.74 20.97 -19.93
N LYS A 300 4.22 21.53 -18.81
CA LYS A 300 5.22 22.60 -18.83
C LYS A 300 6.53 22.17 -19.48
N GLU A 301 7.04 21.00 -19.10
CA GLU A 301 8.28 20.46 -19.66
C GLU A 301 8.16 20.17 -21.15
N LEU A 302 7.03 19.61 -21.59
CA LEU A 302 6.78 19.31 -23.00
C LEU A 302 6.64 20.58 -23.85
N LEU A 303 6.06 21.66 -23.30
CA LEU A 303 5.94 22.95 -23.97
C LEU A 303 7.16 23.86 -23.79
N ASN A 304 8.25 23.37 -23.17
CA ASN A 304 9.43 24.16 -22.80
C ASN A 304 9.10 25.46 -22.03
N LYS A 305 8.00 25.46 -21.27
CA LYS A 305 7.59 26.61 -20.45
C LYS A 305 8.24 26.53 -19.08
N ASN A 306 9.19 27.42 -18.83
CA ASN A 306 9.87 27.50 -17.54
C ASN A 306 9.08 28.41 -16.59
N ASN A 307 8.36 27.85 -15.62
CA ASN A 307 7.66 28.61 -14.59
C ASN A 307 7.68 27.84 -13.26
N LYS A 308 8.39 28.40 -12.28
CA LYS A 308 8.42 27.93 -10.88
C LYS A 308 6.99 27.76 -10.37
N ILE A 309 6.62 26.54 -9.96
CA ILE A 309 5.36 26.28 -9.27
C ILE A 309 5.63 26.48 -7.78
N ILE A 310 5.10 27.56 -7.20
CA ILE A 310 5.18 27.80 -5.76
C ILE A 310 3.89 27.31 -5.14
N LEU A 311 3.84 26.01 -4.84
CA LEU A 311 2.80 25.38 -4.02
C LEU A 311 3.50 24.62 -2.89
N TYR A 312 4.09 25.36 -1.96
CA TYR A 312 4.78 24.77 -0.82
C TYR A 312 4.03 25.14 0.47
N THR A 313 3.51 24.12 1.18
CA THR A 313 3.02 24.32 2.54
C THR A 313 4.20 24.07 3.48
N GLU A 314 4.83 25.14 3.95
CA GLU A 314 5.92 25.04 4.92
C GLU A 314 5.52 24.23 6.15
N ASN A 315 6.28 23.17 6.45
CA ASN A 315 6.28 22.57 7.79
C ASN A 315 7.63 22.92 8.43
N LYS A 316 7.64 24.07 9.12
CA LYS A 316 8.87 24.65 9.70
C LYS A 316 9.59 23.68 10.62
N MET A 317 8.85 22.95 11.47
CA MET A 317 9.44 21.99 12.40
C MET A 317 10.17 20.85 11.69
N LEU A 318 9.54 20.30 10.63
CA LEU A 318 10.15 19.28 9.78
C LEU A 318 11.39 19.84 9.05
N GLU A 319 11.29 21.03 8.46
CA GLU A 319 12.42 21.66 7.78
C GLU A 319 13.60 21.95 8.70
N GLU A 320 13.34 22.48 9.90
CA GLU A 320 14.34 22.73 10.92
C GLU A 320 15.07 21.45 11.34
N SER A 321 14.30 20.38 11.51
CA SER A 321 14.84 19.08 11.89
C SER A 321 15.68 18.43 10.79
N MET A 322 15.48 18.80 9.52
CA MET A 322 16.24 18.28 8.38
C MET A 322 17.37 19.22 7.89
N LYS A 323 17.66 20.33 8.58
CA LYS A 323 18.66 21.34 8.15
C LYS A 323 20.05 20.78 7.82
N LYS A 324 20.46 19.68 8.47
CA LYS A 324 21.78 19.03 8.28
C LYS A 324 21.80 17.97 7.17
N ILE A 325 20.64 17.65 6.60
CA ILE A 325 20.46 16.59 5.58
C ILE A 325 20.68 17.19 4.19
N THR A 326 21.16 16.39 3.24
CA THR A 326 21.29 16.80 1.82
C THR A 326 19.94 17.23 1.23
N LYS A 327 19.94 18.14 0.24
CA LYS A 327 18.70 18.67 -0.35
C LYS A 327 17.84 17.57 -0.99
N GLU A 328 18.49 16.58 -1.58
CA GLU A 328 17.86 15.41 -2.21
C GLU A 328 17.13 14.56 -1.16
N ASN A 329 17.79 14.24 -0.04
CA ASN A 329 17.20 13.46 1.04
C ASN A 329 16.11 14.28 1.78
N GLN A 330 16.28 15.60 1.92
CA GLN A 330 15.22 16.47 2.43
C GLN A 330 13.96 16.40 1.55
N ALA A 331 14.10 16.53 0.23
CA ALA A 331 13.00 16.43 -0.71
C ALA A 331 12.32 15.07 -0.64
N PHE A 332 13.13 14.00 -0.55
CA PHE A 332 12.64 12.64 -0.41
C PHE A 332 11.82 12.46 0.87
N LEU A 333 12.38 12.82 2.02
CA LEU A 333 11.73 12.67 3.33
C LEU A 333 10.47 13.52 3.42
N TYR A 334 10.51 14.78 2.96
CA TYR A 334 9.33 15.63 2.95
C TYR A 334 8.20 15.02 2.10
N SER A 335 8.53 14.52 0.91
CA SER A 335 7.56 13.88 0.01
C SER A 335 7.01 12.57 0.58
N LEU A 336 7.87 11.80 1.26
CA LEU A 336 7.48 10.60 1.98
C LEU A 336 6.49 10.93 3.11
N ALA A 337 6.80 11.94 3.93
CA ALA A 337 5.93 12.44 4.99
C ALA A 337 4.57 12.93 4.46
N LYS A 338 4.57 13.64 3.32
CA LYS A 338 3.35 14.09 2.65
C LYS A 338 2.46 12.90 2.26
N VAL A 339 3.03 11.86 1.67
CA VAL A 339 2.26 10.70 1.15
C VAL A 339 1.84 9.71 2.25
N GLU A 340 2.61 9.63 3.34
CA GLU A 340 2.35 8.71 4.43
C GLU A 340 1.40 9.28 5.48
N SER A 341 1.46 10.57 5.77
CA SER A 341 0.66 11.18 6.83
C SER A 341 0.06 12.53 6.49
N ASN A 342 0.25 13.04 5.27
CA ASN A 342 -0.06 14.43 4.92
C ASN A 342 0.65 15.42 5.85
N LEU A 343 1.91 15.13 6.21
CA LEU A 343 2.74 15.91 7.14
C LEU A 343 2.19 15.99 8.58
N ASN A 344 1.20 15.16 8.92
CA ASN A 344 0.67 15.09 10.28
C ASN A 344 1.52 14.13 11.14
N GLU A 345 2.13 14.66 12.19
CA GLU A 345 2.97 13.91 13.13
C GLU A 345 2.17 12.93 13.98
N ASN A 346 0.90 13.22 14.22
CA ASN A 346 -0.01 12.42 15.04
C ASN A 346 -0.88 11.49 14.20
N PHE A 347 -0.58 11.31 12.90
CA PHE A 347 -1.36 10.44 12.02
C PHE A 347 -1.31 8.98 12.47
N ILE A 348 -2.46 8.31 12.41
CA ILE A 348 -2.64 6.90 12.74
C ILE A 348 -3.28 6.21 11.54
N SER A 349 -2.59 5.22 10.97
CA SER A 349 -3.15 4.37 9.90
C SER A 349 -4.10 3.29 10.42
N SER A 350 -4.87 2.70 9.50
CA SER A 350 -5.71 1.53 9.78
C SER A 350 -4.95 0.32 10.32
N SER A 351 -3.65 0.22 10.04
CA SER A 351 -2.74 -0.81 10.59
C SER A 351 -2.03 -0.36 11.86
N PHE A 352 -2.51 0.70 12.51
CA PHE A 352 -1.94 1.26 13.74
C PHE A 352 -0.48 1.67 13.67
N LYS A 353 0.01 1.99 12.46
CA LYS A 353 1.27 2.71 12.31
C LYS A 353 1.02 4.18 12.60
N THR A 354 1.94 4.79 13.32
CA THR A 354 1.87 6.17 13.79
C THR A 354 3.04 6.99 13.28
N GLY A 355 2.92 8.31 13.42
CA GLY A 355 4.00 9.23 13.12
C GLY A 355 4.01 9.71 11.68
N ILE A 356 4.80 10.73 11.42
CA ILE A 356 4.88 11.37 10.09
C ILE A 356 5.35 10.40 8.98
N PHE A 357 6.14 9.38 9.33
CA PHE A 357 6.66 8.37 8.39
C PHE A 357 5.98 7.00 8.50
N GLN A 358 4.94 6.86 9.33
CA GLN A 358 4.19 5.61 9.50
C GLN A 358 5.06 4.41 9.92
N THR A 359 5.93 4.59 10.91
CA THR A 359 6.93 3.58 11.31
C THR A 359 6.82 3.11 12.76
N LYS A 360 6.08 3.81 13.63
CA LYS A 360 6.03 3.52 15.07
C LYS A 360 4.63 3.04 15.49
N LYS A 361 4.54 2.38 16.65
CA LYS A 361 3.27 1.96 17.30
C LYS A 361 2.98 2.77 18.58
N SER A 362 3.79 3.79 18.89
CA SER A 362 3.62 4.71 20.03
C SER A 362 3.06 6.06 19.56
N LEU A 363 2.36 6.79 20.44
CA LEU A 363 1.77 8.10 20.10
C LEU A 363 2.79 9.23 20.22
N LYS A 364 3.71 9.12 21.18
CA LYS A 364 4.77 10.09 21.38
C LYS A 364 6.02 9.56 20.70
N THR A 365 6.52 10.30 19.73
CA THR A 365 7.89 10.17 19.26
C THR A 365 8.42 11.48 18.74
N ASP A 366 9.65 11.78 19.15
CA ASP A 366 10.41 12.90 18.64
C ASP A 366 10.61 12.77 17.12
N ILE A 367 10.26 13.82 16.39
CA ILE A 367 10.43 13.92 14.93
C ILE A 367 11.89 13.79 14.56
N LYS A 368 12.80 14.39 15.33
CA LYS A 368 14.24 14.39 15.04
C LYS A 368 14.79 12.97 15.02
N SER A 369 14.48 12.18 16.05
CA SER A 369 14.81 10.74 16.06
C SER A 369 14.21 9.97 14.88
N SER A 370 13.02 10.36 14.43
CA SER A 370 12.32 9.67 13.34
C SER A 370 12.97 9.97 11.99
N ILE A 371 13.39 11.21 11.78
CA ILE A 371 14.14 11.67 10.61
C ILE A 371 15.48 10.95 10.52
N GLU A 372 16.27 10.95 11.60
CA GLU A 372 17.59 10.30 11.63
C GLU A 372 17.50 8.81 11.26
N ASN A 373 16.48 8.12 11.81
CA ASN A 373 16.21 6.73 11.45
C ASN A 373 15.83 6.54 9.97
N MET A 374 15.07 7.47 9.37
CA MET A 374 14.74 7.39 7.95
C MET A 374 15.93 7.75 7.06
N GLU A 375 16.74 8.72 7.45
CA GLU A 375 17.95 9.14 6.74
C GLU A 375 18.96 7.99 6.68
N ASN A 376 19.22 7.31 7.80
CA ASN A 376 20.10 6.14 7.82
C ASN A 376 19.59 5.03 6.87
N LYS A 377 18.28 4.80 6.82
CA LYS A 377 17.70 3.85 5.85
C LYS A 377 17.87 4.31 4.40
N LEU A 378 17.75 5.61 4.13
CA LEU A 378 17.91 6.17 2.79
C LEU A 378 19.36 6.15 2.31
N ASN A 379 20.31 6.34 3.21
CA ASN A 379 21.74 6.31 2.91
C ASN A 379 22.22 4.91 2.55
N ASN A 380 21.50 3.87 2.99
CA ASN A 380 21.75 2.48 2.59
C ASN A 380 21.21 2.13 1.19
N ILE A 381 20.50 3.04 0.52
CA ILE A 381 19.98 2.83 -0.84
C ILE A 381 20.86 3.61 -1.82
N GLU A 382 21.65 2.89 -2.62
CA GLU A 382 22.58 3.47 -3.61
C GLU A 382 21.90 4.12 -4.82
N GLU A 383 20.59 3.96 -4.98
CA GLU A 383 19.84 4.52 -6.11
C GLU A 383 19.61 6.03 -5.97
N GLU A 384 19.93 6.78 -7.03
CA GLU A 384 19.77 8.24 -7.11
C GLU A 384 18.40 8.63 -7.68
N ASN A 385 17.81 7.79 -8.55
CA ASN A 385 16.49 8.04 -9.11
C ASN A 385 15.43 7.97 -8.00
N PRO A 386 14.71 9.05 -7.66
CA PRO A 386 13.80 9.09 -6.52
C PRO A 386 12.56 8.20 -6.69
N LEU A 387 12.11 7.91 -7.92
CA LEU A 387 11.04 6.94 -8.14
C LEU A 387 11.52 5.54 -7.78
N ILE A 388 12.67 5.12 -8.31
CA ILE A 388 13.25 3.80 -8.04
C ILE A 388 13.63 3.69 -6.56
N LYS A 389 14.29 4.71 -6.01
CA LYS A 389 14.63 4.81 -4.57
C LYS A 389 13.39 4.69 -3.69
N TYR A 390 12.27 5.33 -4.06
CA TYR A 390 10.99 5.18 -3.36
C TYR A 390 10.45 3.75 -3.42
N LEU A 391 10.51 3.11 -4.59
CA LEU A 391 10.06 1.72 -4.74
C LEU A 391 10.92 0.75 -3.93
N ILE A 392 12.25 0.89 -3.95
CA ILE A 392 13.18 0.10 -3.12
C ILE A 392 12.88 0.35 -1.64
N PHE A 393 12.78 1.61 -1.22
CA PHE A 393 12.47 1.97 0.17
C PHE A 393 11.14 1.37 0.67
N LYS A 394 10.18 1.14 -0.23
CA LYS A 394 8.89 0.49 0.08
C LYS A 394 8.91 -1.03 -0.11
N ASN A 395 10.07 -1.64 -0.32
CA ASN A 395 10.26 -3.07 -0.59
C ASN A 395 9.43 -3.53 -1.82
N LYS A 396 9.44 -2.72 -2.87
CA LYS A 396 8.69 -2.95 -4.13
C LYS A 396 9.62 -3.19 -5.33
N GLU A 397 10.77 -3.82 -5.11
CA GLU A 397 11.79 -4.08 -6.14
C GLU A 397 11.23 -4.81 -7.38
N LYS A 398 10.31 -5.76 -7.19
CA LYS A 398 9.65 -6.46 -8.32
C LYS A 398 8.83 -5.55 -9.25
N ILE A 399 8.45 -4.37 -8.79
CA ILE A 399 7.76 -3.36 -9.62
C ILE A 399 8.78 -2.53 -10.40
N VAL A 400 10.00 -2.38 -9.89
CA VAL A 400 11.07 -1.58 -10.51
C VAL A 400 11.41 -2.13 -11.89
N SER A 401 11.56 -3.45 -12.04
CA SER A 401 11.87 -4.07 -13.35
C SER A 401 10.80 -3.74 -14.40
N ASN A 402 9.52 -3.86 -14.05
CA ASN A 402 8.41 -3.55 -14.97
C ASN A 402 8.37 -2.06 -15.37
N VAL A 403 8.74 -1.16 -14.45
CA VAL A 403 8.78 0.28 -14.71
C VAL A 403 9.93 0.62 -15.66
N ILE A 404 11.10 0.01 -15.47
CA ILE A 404 12.29 0.21 -16.31
C ILE A 404 12.08 -0.37 -17.72
N GLU A 405 11.44 -1.53 -17.84
CA GLU A 405 11.21 -2.20 -19.13
C GLU A 405 10.19 -1.48 -20.03
N THR A 406 9.34 -0.61 -19.47
CA THR A 406 8.31 0.09 -20.25
C THR A 406 8.90 1.29 -21.01
N LYS A 407 8.94 1.21 -22.35
CA LYS A 407 9.47 2.29 -23.22
C LYS A 407 8.79 3.66 -23.01
N ASP A 408 7.49 3.68 -22.70
CA ASP A 408 6.78 4.92 -22.35
C ASP A 408 6.71 5.09 -20.83
N LYS A 409 7.59 5.95 -20.30
CA LYS A 409 7.67 6.26 -18.87
C LYS A 409 6.37 6.76 -18.24
N TYR A 410 5.53 7.48 -18.99
CA TYR A 410 4.25 7.95 -18.46
C TYR A 410 3.28 6.80 -18.30
N LEU A 411 3.31 5.86 -19.26
CA LEU A 411 2.53 4.63 -19.17
C LEU A 411 3.01 3.78 -18.00
N ALA A 412 4.33 3.67 -17.81
CA ALA A 412 4.92 2.94 -16.68
C ALA A 412 4.31 3.41 -15.35
N LEU A 413 4.17 4.73 -15.14
CA LEU A 413 3.56 5.31 -13.95
C LEU A 413 2.06 4.97 -13.79
N GLU A 414 1.32 4.80 -14.89
CA GLU A 414 -0.10 4.40 -14.85
C GLU A 414 -0.30 2.93 -14.48
N LEU A 415 0.68 2.09 -14.77
CA LEU A 415 0.61 0.64 -14.52
C LEU A 415 1.00 0.26 -13.10
N ILE A 416 1.69 1.15 -12.36
CA ILE A 416 2.08 0.84 -10.99
C ILE A 416 0.82 0.68 -10.11
N PRO A 417 0.66 -0.42 -9.37
CA PRO A 417 -0.45 -0.58 -8.44
C PRO A 417 -0.48 0.53 -7.38
N LYS A 418 -1.65 1.15 -7.20
CA LYS A 418 -1.87 2.27 -6.25
C LYS A 418 -0.93 3.46 -6.54
N ASN A 419 -0.73 3.79 -7.82
CA ASN A 419 0.14 4.86 -8.30
C ASN A 419 -0.20 6.27 -7.80
N GLU A 420 -1.40 6.56 -7.32
CA GLU A 420 -1.79 7.89 -6.82
C GLU A 420 -0.83 8.41 -5.72
N LYS A 421 -0.41 7.53 -4.79
CA LYS A 421 0.59 7.87 -3.77
C LYS A 421 1.96 8.18 -4.37
N ILE A 422 2.33 7.49 -5.45
CA ILE A 422 3.62 7.68 -6.14
C ILE A 422 3.61 8.99 -6.94
N LYS A 423 2.49 9.29 -7.62
CA LYS A 423 2.31 10.56 -8.32
C LYS A 423 2.39 11.74 -7.36
N GLU A 424 1.72 11.64 -6.21
CA GLU A 424 1.79 12.66 -5.15
C GLU A 424 3.22 12.78 -4.58
N PHE A 425 3.91 11.64 -4.40
CA PHE A 425 5.31 11.64 -3.97
C PHE A 425 6.20 12.40 -4.96
N LEU A 426 6.14 12.05 -6.25
CA LEU A 426 6.96 12.66 -7.29
C LEU A 426 6.63 14.14 -7.49
N PHE A 427 5.34 14.48 -7.43
CA PHE A 427 4.87 15.87 -7.49
C PHE A 427 5.45 16.68 -6.33
N THR A 428 5.32 16.19 -5.10
CA THR A 428 5.86 16.86 -3.91
C THR A 428 7.38 16.96 -3.95
N TYR A 429 8.05 15.90 -4.43
CA TYR A 429 9.50 15.86 -4.55
C TYR A 429 9.98 16.93 -5.52
N TYR A 430 9.35 17.00 -6.69
CA TYR A 430 9.64 18.04 -7.67
C TYR A 430 9.47 19.43 -7.07
N LEU A 431 8.33 19.72 -6.45
CA LEU A 431 8.08 21.05 -5.87
C LEU A 431 9.10 21.42 -4.80
N TYR A 432 9.42 20.50 -3.89
CA TYR A 432 10.40 20.73 -2.84
C TYR A 432 11.79 20.96 -3.42
N TYR A 433 12.22 20.07 -4.32
CA TYR A 433 13.57 20.10 -4.87
C TYR A 433 13.76 21.28 -5.85
N SER A 434 12.80 21.53 -6.74
CA SER A 434 12.85 22.64 -7.71
C SER A 434 12.84 24.01 -7.02
N ASN A 435 12.16 24.13 -5.87
CA ASN A 435 12.19 25.37 -5.09
C ASN A 435 13.59 25.67 -4.52
N LYS A 436 14.40 24.63 -4.27
CA LYS A 436 15.76 24.74 -3.70
C LYS A 436 16.87 24.58 -4.75
N ASN A 437 16.52 24.23 -6.01
CA ASN A 437 17.41 24.03 -7.15
C ASN A 437 16.69 24.29 -8.50
N ASN A 438 17.03 25.37 -9.21
CA ASN A 438 16.22 25.91 -10.32
C ASN A 438 16.19 25.07 -11.62
N ASN A 439 16.98 23.99 -11.75
CA ASN A 439 17.19 23.28 -13.04
C ASN A 439 16.71 21.82 -13.07
N PHE A 440 15.92 21.39 -12.10
CA PHE A 440 15.45 20.00 -12.04
C PHE A 440 14.28 19.74 -12.99
N LYS A 441 14.41 18.69 -13.84
CA LYS A 441 13.34 18.20 -14.71
C LYS A 441 12.75 16.92 -14.14
N LEU A 442 11.44 16.89 -13.91
CA LEU A 442 10.71 15.70 -13.50
C LEU A 442 10.89 14.55 -14.51
N ASN A 443 11.02 14.87 -15.80
CA ASN A 443 11.30 13.87 -16.83
C ASN A 443 12.62 13.11 -16.64
N SER A 444 13.61 13.66 -15.91
CA SER A 444 14.85 12.94 -15.58
C SER A 444 14.64 11.88 -14.49
N LEU A 445 13.49 11.84 -13.80
CA LEU A 445 13.18 10.80 -12.82
C LEU A 445 12.75 9.48 -13.45
N PHE A 446 12.75 9.42 -14.77
CA PHE A 446 12.39 8.23 -15.52
C PHE A 446 13.53 7.80 -16.46
N SER A 447 14.73 8.39 -16.32
CA SER A 447 15.92 7.85 -16.99
C SER A 447 16.40 6.59 -16.28
N GLU A 448 17.10 5.73 -17.02
CA GLU A 448 17.65 4.46 -16.53
C GLU A 448 18.48 4.63 -15.26
N SER A 449 18.40 3.65 -14.36
CA SER A 449 19.29 3.58 -13.19
C SER A 449 20.73 3.46 -13.67
N LYS A 450 21.67 4.12 -12.98
CA LYS A 450 23.11 4.00 -13.30
C LYS A 450 23.66 2.58 -13.04
N LYS A 451 22.88 1.66 -12.48
CA LYS A 451 23.29 0.29 -12.15
C LYS A 451 22.20 -0.71 -12.54
N SER A 452 22.61 -1.81 -13.15
CA SER A 452 21.79 -3.01 -13.32
C SER A 452 21.34 -3.49 -11.94
N LEU A 453 20.03 -3.56 -11.72
CA LEU A 453 19.50 -4.28 -10.55
C LEU A 453 19.93 -5.76 -10.64
N PRO A 454 20.36 -6.38 -9.53
CA PRO A 454 20.75 -7.79 -9.52
C PRO A 454 19.60 -8.75 -9.86
#